data_AF-A0A0C9URX0-F1
#
_entry.id   AF-A0A0C9URX0-F1
#
_cell.length_a   1.000
_cell.length_b   1.000
_cell.length_c   1.000
_cell.angle_alpha   90.00
_cell.angle_beta   90.00
_cell.angle_gamma   90.00
#
_symmetry.space_group_name_H-M   'P 1'
#
loop_
_entity.id
_entity.type
_entity.pdbx_description
1 polymer ?
#
loop_
_entity_poly.entity_id
_entity_poly.type
_entity_poly.pdbx_seq_one_letter_code
_entity_poly.pdbx_strand_id
1 'polypeptide(L)'
;MPVDSPWLTFTKWKKKYGDIIHVDILGRPLVIINSAKVARELMDKRSAVYSDRPHFIMAGDLVGYSETFPLAKHPFRATIPYKKGSSNPYKKCAERPKLLIYSNKTFWNRRIGVIIIRVTYGYYVKDETDPFLTTPLKAMDNFSEASIPGNFMVDVLPFMGNLPSWMPGSGFLQTAKAWRKIFYDASYNPYEWSMQNLVGSTDLWNDLLD
;
A
#
# COMPACT_ATOMS: atom_id res chain seq x y z
N MET A 1 -11.72 -3.03 20.27
CA MET A 1 -11.83 -3.54 18.89
C MET A 1 -11.42 -5.02 18.89
N PRO A 2 -12.11 -5.93 18.19
CA PRO A 2 -11.66 -7.33 18.06
C PRO A 2 -10.30 -7.39 17.37
N VAL A 3 -9.35 -8.10 18.00
CA VAL A 3 -7.96 -8.22 17.54
C VAL A 3 -7.85 -9.26 16.42
N ASP A 4 -8.49 -10.41 16.59
CA ASP A 4 -8.50 -11.48 15.60
C ASP A 4 -9.80 -11.52 14.79
N SER A 5 -9.67 -11.60 13.47
CA SER A 5 -10.78 -11.77 12.51
C SER A 5 -11.98 -10.84 12.77
N PRO A 6 -11.79 -9.50 12.72
CA PRO A 6 -12.80 -8.52 13.12
C PRO A 6 -14.15 -8.69 12.42
N TRP A 7 -14.14 -9.17 11.16
CA TRP A 7 -15.35 -9.43 10.37
C TRP A 7 -16.29 -10.46 11.01
N LEU A 8 -15.78 -11.46 11.75
CA LEU A 8 -16.62 -12.44 12.45
C LEU A 8 -17.39 -11.78 13.60
N THR A 9 -16.71 -10.91 14.34
CA THR A 9 -17.32 -10.16 15.44
C THR A 9 -18.35 -9.16 14.92
N PHE A 10 -18.04 -8.44 13.84
CA PHE A 10 -19.00 -7.51 13.21
C PHE A 10 -20.23 -8.22 12.67
N THR A 11 -20.06 -9.44 12.13
CA THR A 11 -21.19 -10.29 11.71
C THR A 11 -22.07 -10.69 12.90
N LYS A 12 -21.48 -11.01 14.05
CA LYS A 12 -22.25 -11.28 15.29
C LYS A 12 -22.99 -10.02 15.75
N TRP A 13 -22.33 -8.86 15.70
CA TRP A 13 -22.93 -7.59 16.09
C TRP A 13 -24.08 -7.16 15.18
N LYS A 14 -24.02 -7.51 13.88
CA LYS A 14 -25.16 -7.32 12.96
C LYS A 14 -26.46 -7.91 13.53
N LYS A 15 -26.39 -9.13 14.06
CA LYS A 15 -27.57 -9.81 14.64
C LYS A 15 -28.13 -9.09 15.86
N LYS A 16 -27.28 -8.37 16.61
CA LYS A 16 -27.66 -7.71 17.86
C LYS A 16 -28.08 -6.26 17.69
N TYR A 17 -27.40 -5.51 16.81
CA TYR A 17 -27.53 -4.05 16.69
C TYR A 17 -28.03 -3.59 15.32
N GLY A 18 -28.11 -4.49 14.32
CA GLY A 18 -28.62 -4.18 12.98
C GLY A 18 -27.55 -3.88 11.94
N ASP A 19 -27.97 -3.23 10.86
CA ASP A 19 -27.18 -3.07 9.63
C ASP A 19 -26.10 -1.98 9.71
N ILE A 20 -26.26 -0.99 10.59
CA ILE A 20 -25.30 0.10 10.83
C ILE A 20 -25.01 0.15 12.32
N ILE A 21 -23.74 0.14 12.67
CA ILE A 21 -23.29 0.12 14.07
C ILE A 21 -22.31 1.26 14.27
N HIS A 22 -22.56 2.07 15.29
CA HIS A 22 -21.64 3.11 15.74
C HIS A 22 -20.87 2.61 16.97
N VAL A 23 -19.55 2.74 16.93
CA VAL A 23 -18.65 2.41 18.04
C VAL A 23 -17.72 3.58 18.25
N ASP A 24 -17.65 4.12 19.46
CA ASP A 24 -16.62 5.09 19.83
C ASP A 24 -15.37 4.35 20.31
N ILE A 25 -14.23 4.63 19.69
CA ILE A 25 -12.93 4.10 20.10
C ILE A 25 -12.05 5.28 20.49
N LEU A 26 -11.93 5.53 21.79
CA LEU A 26 -11.05 6.57 22.35
C LEU A 26 -11.31 7.96 21.73
N GLY A 27 -12.58 8.33 21.59
CA GLY A 27 -13.01 9.61 21.02
C GLY A 27 -13.02 9.65 19.49
N ARG A 28 -12.80 8.52 18.82
CA ARG A 28 -12.91 8.40 17.36
C ARG A 28 -14.15 7.56 17.00
N PRO A 29 -15.12 8.14 16.28
CA PRO A 29 -16.30 7.40 15.85
C PRO A 29 -15.93 6.41 14.74
N LEU A 30 -16.25 5.14 14.94
CA LEU A 30 -16.16 4.08 13.95
C LEU A 30 -17.57 3.65 13.55
N VAL A 31 -17.88 3.73 12.27
CA VAL A 31 -19.15 3.26 11.71
C VAL A 31 -18.92 1.96 10.95
N ILE A 32 -19.57 0.89 11.39
CA ILE A 32 -19.50 -0.44 10.78
C ILE A 32 -20.77 -0.67 9.97
N ILE A 33 -20.60 -0.98 8.68
CA ILE A 33 -21.69 -1.25 7.74
C ILE A 33 -21.75 -2.75 7.46
N ASN A 34 -22.87 -3.38 7.80
CA ASN A 34 -23.09 -4.83 7.66
C ASN A 34 -24.11 -5.19 6.56
N SER A 35 -24.51 -4.23 5.73
CA SER A 35 -25.52 -4.37 4.68
C SER A 35 -25.01 -3.91 3.33
N ALA A 36 -25.09 -4.78 2.31
CA ALA A 36 -24.66 -4.47 0.95
C ALA A 36 -25.45 -3.29 0.34
N LYS A 37 -26.75 -3.18 0.67
CA LYS A 37 -27.60 -2.07 0.22
C LYS A 37 -27.09 -0.74 0.76
N VAL A 38 -26.77 -0.69 2.06
CA VAL A 38 -26.25 0.51 2.73
C VAL A 38 -24.85 0.84 2.20
N ALA A 39 -23.98 -0.16 2.06
CA ALA A 39 -22.64 0.02 1.52
C ALA A 39 -22.67 0.65 0.12
N ARG A 40 -23.54 0.17 -0.78
CA ARG A 40 -23.71 0.76 -2.12
C ARG A 40 -24.23 2.20 -2.07
N GLU A 41 -25.18 2.48 -1.17
CA GLU A 41 -25.75 3.83 -1.04
C GLU A 41 -24.71 4.85 -0.52
N LEU A 42 -23.88 4.46 0.43
CA LEU A 42 -22.85 5.33 1.02
C LEU A 42 -21.57 5.36 0.18
N MET A 43 -20.99 4.20 -0.11
CA MET A 43 -19.65 4.09 -0.69
C MET A 43 -19.63 4.27 -2.21
N ASP A 44 -20.71 3.91 -2.93
CA ASP A 44 -20.76 4.07 -4.40
C ASP A 44 -21.47 5.38 -4.77
N LYS A 45 -22.76 5.50 -4.44
CA LYS A 45 -23.58 6.63 -4.88
C LYS A 45 -23.16 7.97 -4.25
N ARG A 46 -22.62 7.93 -3.03
CA ARG A 46 -22.15 9.11 -2.28
C ARG A 46 -20.64 9.07 -2.07
N SER A 47 -19.92 8.35 -2.93
CA SER A 47 -18.46 8.20 -2.89
C SER A 47 -17.74 9.53 -2.73
N ALA A 48 -18.16 10.59 -3.42
CA ALA A 48 -17.56 11.92 -3.30
C ALA A 48 -17.53 12.49 -1.87
N VAL A 49 -18.47 12.08 -1.01
CA VAL A 49 -18.54 12.53 0.40
C VAL A 49 -17.74 11.60 1.33
N TYR A 50 -17.69 10.30 1.03
CA TYR A 50 -17.14 9.27 1.93
C TYR A 50 -15.81 8.66 1.47
N SER A 51 -15.22 9.13 0.37
CA SER A 51 -13.98 8.58 -0.19
C SER A 51 -12.71 9.11 0.48
N ASP A 52 -12.81 9.98 1.49
CA ASP A 52 -11.63 10.42 2.24
C ASP A 52 -11.00 9.26 3.02
N ARG A 53 -9.74 9.43 3.43
CA ARG A 53 -8.99 8.38 4.14
C ARG A 53 -8.73 8.79 5.58
N PRO A 54 -8.92 7.88 6.56
CA PRO A 54 -8.50 8.15 7.93
C PRO A 54 -7.02 8.52 7.98
N HIS A 55 -6.68 9.51 8.80
CA HIS A 55 -5.30 9.91 9.02
C HIS A 55 -4.65 8.98 10.04
N PHE A 56 -3.70 8.16 9.57
CA PHE A 56 -2.83 7.34 10.41
C PHE A 56 -1.47 8.02 10.50
N ILE A 57 -1.02 8.34 11.71
CA ILE A 57 0.28 9.00 11.94
C ILE A 57 1.40 8.00 11.69
N MET A 58 1.23 6.75 12.10
CA MET A 58 2.22 5.71 11.84
C MET A 58 2.39 5.47 10.33
N ALA A 59 1.31 5.10 9.63
CA ALA A 59 1.37 4.80 8.19
C ALA A 59 1.63 6.05 7.35
N GLY A 60 0.89 7.13 7.60
CA GLY A 60 0.94 8.35 6.81
C GLY A 60 2.21 9.15 7.05
N ASP A 61 2.38 9.69 8.24
CA ASP A 61 3.38 10.73 8.52
C ASP A 61 4.78 10.15 8.78
N LEU A 62 4.86 9.09 9.58
CA LEU A 62 6.15 8.52 9.97
C LEU A 62 6.74 7.66 8.85
N VAL A 63 5.94 6.74 8.27
CA VAL A 63 6.41 5.86 7.19
C VAL A 63 6.36 6.54 5.81
N GLY A 64 5.42 7.46 5.58
CA GLY A 64 5.34 8.27 4.35
C GLY A 64 4.25 7.85 3.36
N TYR A 65 3.34 6.94 3.71
CA TYR A 65 2.30 6.49 2.77
C TYR A 65 1.27 7.58 2.42
N SER A 66 1.20 8.68 3.16
CA SER A 66 0.32 9.83 2.85
C SER A 66 0.69 10.52 1.53
N GLU A 67 1.94 10.36 1.07
CA GLU A 67 2.42 10.84 -0.23
C GLU A 67 1.99 9.93 -1.40
N THR A 68 1.39 8.77 -1.11
CA THR A 68 0.98 7.79 -2.11
C THR A 68 -0.54 7.71 -2.26
N PHE A 69 -0.99 7.24 -3.43
CA PHE A 69 -2.41 7.12 -3.76
C PHE A 69 -3.30 6.42 -2.71
N PRO A 70 -2.86 5.37 -1.97
CA PRO A 70 -3.68 4.72 -0.95
C PRO A 70 -4.14 5.60 0.21
N LEU A 71 -3.29 6.52 0.71
CA LEU A 71 -3.56 7.37 1.87
C LEU A 71 -3.50 8.87 1.57
N ALA A 72 -3.28 9.28 0.32
CA ALA A 72 -3.36 10.67 -0.09
C ALA A 72 -4.74 11.27 0.20
N LYS A 73 -4.76 12.40 0.92
CA LYS A 73 -5.99 13.14 1.24
C LYS A 73 -6.57 13.80 -0.01
N HIS A 74 -7.89 13.96 -0.04
CA HIS A 74 -8.55 14.79 -1.05
C HIS A 74 -8.28 16.29 -0.76
N PRO A 75 -7.99 17.18 -1.73
CA PRO A 75 -7.92 17.02 -3.19
C PRO A 75 -6.53 16.64 -3.73
N PHE A 76 -5.52 16.44 -2.87
CA PHE A 76 -4.16 16.09 -3.29
C PHE A 76 -4.09 14.83 -4.16
N ARG A 77 -5.04 13.90 -3.99
CA ARG A 77 -5.22 12.71 -4.85
C ARG A 77 -5.48 13.05 -6.32
N ALA A 78 -6.10 14.20 -6.62
CA ALA A 78 -6.35 14.70 -7.97
C ALA A 78 -5.13 15.43 -8.57
N THR A 79 -4.19 15.87 -7.73
CA THR A 79 -3.01 16.64 -8.13
C THR A 79 -1.70 15.90 -7.93
N ILE A 80 -1.70 14.61 -7.56
CA ILE A 80 -0.47 13.79 -7.55
C ILE A 80 0.12 13.95 -8.96
N PRO A 81 1.26 14.66 -9.12
CA PRO A 81 1.83 14.84 -10.43
C PRO A 81 2.18 13.43 -10.90
N TYR A 82 1.43 12.96 -11.88
CA TYR A 82 1.82 11.80 -12.65
C TYR A 82 3.13 12.21 -13.33
N LYS A 83 4.26 12.01 -12.64
CA LYS A 83 5.55 11.94 -13.31
C LYS A 83 5.36 10.80 -14.28
N LYS A 84 5.26 11.15 -15.56
CA LYS A 84 5.13 10.22 -16.68
C LYS A 84 6.28 9.24 -16.52
N GLY A 85 6.01 8.12 -15.84
CA GLY A 85 6.99 7.06 -15.71
C GLY A 85 7.35 6.69 -17.13
N SER A 86 8.63 6.49 -17.40
CA SER A 86 9.09 5.91 -18.65
C SER A 86 8.58 4.46 -18.72
N SER A 87 7.28 4.28 -18.89
CA SER A 87 6.70 3.03 -19.31
C SER A 87 7.27 2.80 -20.69
N ASN A 88 8.30 1.96 -20.75
CA ASN A 88 8.87 1.47 -21.99
C ASN A 88 7.69 1.00 -22.88
N PRO A 89 7.52 1.52 -24.11
CA PRO A 89 6.45 1.09 -24.98
C PRO A 89 6.63 -0.40 -25.28
N TYR A 90 5.87 -1.24 -24.55
CA TYR A 90 5.51 -2.62 -24.88
C TYR A 90 6.52 -3.39 -25.76
N LYS A 91 7.64 -3.86 -25.19
CA LYS A 91 8.42 -4.95 -25.80
C LYS A 91 8.03 -6.28 -25.16
N LYS A 92 7.27 -7.09 -25.93
CA LYS A 92 6.88 -8.51 -25.68
C LYS A 92 6.35 -8.83 -24.27
N CYS A 93 5.19 -8.29 -23.92
CA CYS A 93 4.45 -8.67 -22.70
C CYS A 93 3.81 -10.07 -22.75
N ALA A 94 3.79 -10.72 -23.92
CA ALA A 94 3.04 -11.95 -24.16
C ALA A 94 3.76 -13.26 -23.78
N GLU A 95 5.05 -13.20 -23.41
CA GLU A 95 5.71 -14.41 -22.92
C GLU A 95 5.24 -14.67 -21.49
N ARG A 96 4.51 -15.78 -21.28
CA ARG A 96 4.14 -16.24 -19.93
C ARG A 96 5.41 -16.28 -19.07
N PRO A 97 5.50 -15.56 -17.94
CA PRO A 97 6.60 -15.73 -17.01
C PRO A 97 6.63 -17.21 -16.61
N LYS A 98 7.61 -17.95 -17.13
CA LYS A 98 7.78 -19.39 -16.88
C LYS A 98 8.16 -19.67 -15.42
N LEU A 99 8.60 -18.64 -14.70
CA LEU A 99 9.02 -18.74 -13.32
C LEU A 99 7.81 -18.64 -12.38
N LEU A 100 7.69 -19.68 -11.55
CA LEU A 100 6.82 -19.83 -10.38
C LEU A 100 5.43 -20.43 -10.67
N ILE A 101 5.42 -21.67 -11.16
CA ILE A 101 4.34 -22.65 -10.93
C ILE A 101 4.67 -23.39 -9.63
N TYR A 102 4.35 -22.81 -8.47
CA TYR A 102 4.39 -23.57 -7.20
C TYR A 102 3.18 -23.26 -6.32
N SER A 103 2.61 -24.34 -5.80
CA SER A 103 1.26 -24.48 -5.22
C SER A 103 1.17 -24.04 -3.75
N ASN A 104 1.28 -22.75 -3.43
CA ASN A 104 1.02 -22.26 -2.06
C ASN A 104 0.20 -20.95 -2.05
N LYS A 105 -0.56 -20.63 -1.00
CA LYS A 105 -1.47 -19.47 -0.93
C LYS A 105 -0.77 -18.11 -1.17
N THR A 106 0.52 -17.99 -0.85
CA THR A 106 1.35 -16.79 -1.10
C THR A 106 1.66 -16.57 -2.60
N PHE A 107 1.29 -17.53 -3.45
CA PHE A 107 1.51 -17.54 -4.89
C PHE A 107 0.89 -16.37 -5.63
N TRP A 108 -0.35 -16.00 -5.31
CA TRP A 108 -1.06 -14.97 -6.08
C TRP A 108 -0.40 -13.61 -5.96
N ASN A 109 -0.03 -13.22 -4.74
CA ASN A 109 0.65 -11.94 -4.49
C ASN A 109 2.01 -11.89 -5.20
N ARG A 110 2.77 -12.99 -5.16
CA ARG A 110 4.07 -13.08 -5.84
C ARG A 110 3.93 -13.03 -7.36
N ARG A 111 2.97 -13.75 -7.94
CA ARG A 111 2.72 -13.74 -9.38
C ARG A 111 2.32 -12.37 -9.91
N ILE A 112 1.40 -11.70 -9.21
CA ILE A 112 0.99 -10.36 -9.56
C ILE A 112 2.20 -9.41 -9.47
N GLY A 113 3.01 -9.53 -8.41
CA GLY A 113 4.26 -8.78 -8.27
C GLY A 113 5.22 -8.97 -9.45
N VAL A 114 5.48 -10.20 -9.86
CA VAL A 114 6.34 -10.52 -11.03
C VAL A 114 5.79 -9.89 -12.32
N ILE A 115 4.48 -9.98 -12.54
CA ILE A 115 3.83 -9.38 -13.72
C ILE A 115 3.98 -7.86 -13.68
N ILE A 116 3.67 -7.21 -12.55
CA ILE A 116 3.79 -5.76 -12.40
C ILE A 116 5.22 -5.32 -12.70
N ILE A 117 6.21 -5.89 -12.02
CA ILE A 117 7.63 -5.53 -12.19
C ILE A 117 8.08 -5.66 -13.65
N ARG A 118 7.67 -6.75 -14.30
CA ARG A 118 7.98 -6.99 -15.71
C ARG A 118 7.31 -5.98 -16.64
N VAL A 119 6.04 -5.67 -16.40
CA VAL A 119 5.27 -4.72 -17.23
C VAL A 119 5.77 -3.29 -17.04
N THR A 120 6.02 -2.87 -15.80
CA THR A 120 6.33 -1.48 -15.46
C THR A 120 7.80 -1.13 -15.67
N TYR A 121 8.71 -2.04 -15.32
CA TYR A 121 10.15 -1.79 -15.34
C TYR A 121 10.89 -2.63 -16.38
N GLY A 122 10.24 -3.59 -17.05
CA GLY A 122 10.91 -4.50 -17.99
C GLY A 122 11.83 -5.52 -17.33
N TYR A 123 11.80 -5.63 -15.99
CA TYR A 123 12.71 -6.49 -15.24
C TYR A 123 12.19 -7.93 -15.14
N TYR A 124 13.09 -8.88 -15.34
CA TYR A 124 12.82 -10.31 -15.18
C TYR A 124 13.25 -10.76 -13.78
N VAL A 125 12.26 -11.05 -12.93
CA VAL A 125 12.48 -11.58 -11.58
C VAL A 125 13.20 -12.92 -11.66
N LYS A 126 14.35 -13.02 -10.98
CA LYS A 126 15.26 -14.17 -11.07
C LYS A 126 14.78 -15.35 -10.21
N ASP A 127 14.36 -15.05 -8.99
CA ASP A 127 13.97 -16.04 -7.98
C ASP A 127 13.00 -15.44 -6.96
N GLU A 128 12.49 -16.27 -6.04
CA GLU A 128 11.51 -15.82 -5.02
C GLU A 128 12.09 -14.85 -3.98
N THR A 129 13.40 -14.81 -3.83
CA THR A 129 14.13 -13.95 -2.90
C THR A 129 14.61 -12.65 -3.52
N ASP A 130 14.35 -12.45 -4.82
CA ASP A 130 14.73 -11.25 -5.57
C ASP A 130 14.25 -9.99 -4.82
N PRO A 131 15.15 -9.03 -4.52
CA PRO A 131 14.80 -7.79 -3.82
C PRO A 131 13.70 -6.99 -4.50
N PHE A 132 13.57 -7.05 -5.82
CA PHE A 132 12.50 -6.33 -6.53
C PHE A 132 11.13 -6.96 -6.31
N LEU A 133 11.07 -8.25 -5.93
CA LEU A 133 9.83 -8.91 -5.53
C LEU A 133 9.60 -8.84 -4.03
N THR A 134 10.62 -9.14 -3.22
CA THR A 134 10.48 -9.26 -1.76
C THR A 134 10.33 -7.92 -1.04
N THR A 135 10.99 -6.85 -1.52
CA THR A 135 10.94 -5.54 -0.86
C THR A 135 9.54 -4.91 -0.97
N PRO A 136 8.89 -4.88 -2.15
CA PRO A 136 7.51 -4.40 -2.24
C PRO A 136 6.52 -5.27 -1.46
N LEU A 137 6.69 -6.59 -1.42
CA LEU A 137 5.85 -7.46 -0.60
C LEU A 137 5.98 -7.14 0.89
N LYS A 138 7.21 -6.96 1.39
CA LYS A 138 7.45 -6.50 2.78
C LYS A 138 6.85 -5.11 3.02
N ALA A 139 6.95 -4.20 2.06
CA ALA A 139 6.31 -2.89 2.18
C ALA A 139 4.77 -3.00 2.26
N MET A 140 4.16 -3.94 1.55
CA MET A 140 2.72 -4.21 1.66
C MET A 140 2.34 -4.83 3.02
N ASP A 141 3.15 -5.72 3.55
CA ASP A 141 2.95 -6.30 4.89
C ASP A 141 3.04 -5.21 5.98
N ASN A 142 4.08 -4.37 5.93
CA ASN A 142 4.24 -3.22 6.82
C ASN A 142 3.07 -2.23 6.71
N PHE A 143 2.60 -1.95 5.48
CA PHE A 143 1.43 -1.10 5.26
C PHE A 143 0.16 -1.70 5.88
N SER A 144 -0.04 -3.00 5.68
CA SER A 144 -1.18 -3.72 6.26
C SER A 144 -1.17 -3.59 7.78
N GLU A 145 -0.01 -3.78 8.43
CA GLU A 145 0.12 -3.65 9.88
C GLU A 145 -0.04 -2.19 10.37
N ALA A 146 0.49 -1.21 9.63
CA ALA A 146 0.41 0.21 9.95
C ALA A 146 -1.02 0.79 9.81
N SER A 147 -1.83 0.22 8.93
CA SER A 147 -3.18 0.72 8.61
C SER A 147 -4.28 0.09 9.48
N ILE A 148 -3.93 -0.86 10.37
CA ILE A 148 -4.88 -1.44 11.32
C ILE A 148 -5.23 -0.38 12.39
N PRO A 149 -6.52 0.02 12.50
CA PRO A 149 -6.93 0.99 13.50
C PRO A 149 -6.61 0.52 14.92
N GLY A 150 -5.82 1.32 15.65
CA GLY A 150 -5.47 1.05 17.05
C GLY A 150 -4.29 0.10 17.25
N ASN A 151 -3.61 -0.35 16.18
CA ASN A 151 -2.40 -1.16 16.31
C ASN A 151 -1.22 -0.37 16.88
N PHE A 152 -1.12 0.92 16.52
CA PHE A 152 -0.12 1.82 17.07
C PHE A 152 -0.77 2.91 17.95
N MET A 153 -0.25 3.08 19.16
CA MET A 153 -0.76 4.09 20.11
C MET A 153 -0.61 5.52 19.57
N VAL A 154 0.39 5.77 18.72
CA VAL A 154 0.59 7.08 18.07
C VAL A 154 -0.60 7.49 17.22
N ASP A 155 -1.35 6.54 16.67
CA ASP A 155 -2.55 6.86 15.91
C ASP A 155 -3.68 7.34 16.82
N VAL A 156 -3.68 6.97 18.10
CA VAL A 156 -4.67 7.43 19.10
C VAL A 156 -4.20 8.70 19.81
N LEU A 157 -2.92 8.76 20.15
CA LEU A 157 -2.27 9.85 20.90
C LEU A 157 -1.24 10.55 20.02
N PRO A 158 -1.64 11.58 19.24
CA PRO A 158 -0.78 12.20 18.23
C PRO A 158 0.52 12.77 18.77
N PHE A 159 0.54 13.24 20.02
CA PHE A 159 1.73 13.82 20.64
C PHE A 159 2.90 12.83 20.71
N MET A 160 2.63 11.52 20.66
CA MET A 160 3.67 10.49 20.69
C MET A 160 4.60 10.55 19.47
N GLY A 161 4.12 11.04 18.32
CA GLY A 161 4.92 11.14 17.10
C GLY A 161 6.14 12.07 17.22
N ASN A 162 6.12 12.97 18.20
CA ASN A 162 7.20 13.94 18.44
C ASN A 162 8.13 13.53 19.60
N LEU A 163 8.00 12.31 20.12
CA LEU A 163 8.82 11.86 21.24
C LEU A 163 10.28 11.64 20.81
N PRO A 164 11.25 11.91 21.69
CA PRO A 164 12.64 11.53 21.43
C PRO A 164 12.78 10.01 21.34
N SER A 165 13.59 9.52 20.40
CA SER A 165 13.80 8.08 20.16
C SER A 165 14.40 7.29 21.33
N TRP A 166 14.88 7.97 22.38
CA TRP A 166 15.45 7.37 23.59
C TRP A 166 14.41 7.13 24.70
N MET A 167 13.20 7.69 24.58
CA MET A 167 12.18 7.60 25.63
C MET A 167 11.52 6.21 25.67
N PRO A 168 11.24 5.63 26.86
CA PRO A 168 10.48 4.39 26.94
C PRO A 168 9.12 4.54 26.23
N GLY A 169 8.78 3.57 25.37
CA GLY A 169 7.58 3.59 24.55
C GLY A 169 7.74 4.24 23.17
N SER A 170 8.91 4.81 22.83
CA SER A 170 9.19 5.37 21.49
C SER A 170 9.72 4.34 20.49
N GLY A 171 9.68 3.03 20.80
CA GLY A 171 10.21 1.97 19.94
C GLY A 171 9.61 1.96 18.53
N PHE A 172 8.35 2.37 18.40
CA PHE A 172 7.66 2.48 17.10
C PHE A 172 8.33 3.50 16.16
N LEU A 173 9.06 4.50 16.66
CA LEU A 173 9.80 5.45 15.81
C LEU A 173 10.95 4.77 15.06
N GLN A 174 11.63 3.79 15.70
CA GLN A 174 12.66 3.01 15.04
C GLN A 174 12.06 2.08 13.99
N THR A 175 10.93 1.44 14.32
CA THR A 175 10.15 0.64 13.37
C THR A 175 9.71 1.49 12.18
N ALA A 176 9.18 2.69 12.42
CA ALA A 176 8.75 3.58 11.35
C ALA A 176 9.90 4.02 10.44
N LYS A 177 11.07 4.32 11.02
CA LYS A 177 12.29 4.65 10.26
C LYS A 177 12.73 3.47 9.37
N ALA A 178 12.71 2.25 9.91
CA ALA A 178 13.03 1.05 9.14
C ALA A 178 12.01 0.80 8.02
N TRP A 179 10.72 0.95 8.31
CA TRP A 179 9.63 0.78 7.34
C TRP A 179 9.65 1.84 6.25
N ARG A 180 9.96 3.10 6.59
CA ARG A 180 10.16 4.19 5.63
C ARG A 180 11.27 3.86 4.64
N LYS A 181 12.39 3.30 5.11
CA LYS A 181 13.48 2.84 4.23
C LYS A 181 12.99 1.75 3.27
N ILE A 182 12.30 0.73 3.79
CA ILE A 182 11.75 -0.36 2.95
C ILE A 182 10.78 0.18 1.90
N PHE A 183 9.90 1.09 2.31
CA PHE A 183 8.94 1.73 1.41
C PHE A 183 9.65 2.55 0.30
N TYR A 184 10.66 3.33 0.67
CA TYR A 184 11.47 4.09 -0.29
C TYR A 184 12.21 3.16 -1.26
N ASP A 185 12.89 2.14 -0.74
CA ASP A 185 13.61 1.14 -1.54
C ASP A 185 12.67 0.40 -2.50
N ALA A 186 11.47 0.02 -2.05
CA ALA A 186 10.46 -0.65 -2.88
C ALA A 186 9.99 0.21 -4.06
N SER A 187 9.89 1.53 -3.86
CA SER A 187 9.40 2.47 -4.86
C SER A 187 10.50 2.91 -5.82
N TYR A 188 11.69 3.18 -5.28
CA TYR A 188 12.77 3.87 -6.00
C TYR A 188 13.74 2.91 -6.70
N ASN A 189 14.06 1.75 -6.10
CA ASN A 189 15.07 0.85 -6.68
C ASN A 189 14.68 0.29 -8.06
N PRO A 190 13.43 -0.18 -8.29
CA PRO A 190 13.05 -0.65 -9.63
C PRO A 190 13.01 0.49 -10.66
N TYR A 191 12.65 1.69 -10.23
CA TYR A 191 12.64 2.88 -11.08
C TYR A 191 14.06 3.27 -11.52
N GLU A 192 14.99 3.39 -10.58
CA GLU A 192 16.40 3.70 -10.87
C GLU A 192 17.03 2.65 -11.77
N TRP A 193 16.78 1.37 -11.49
CA TRP A 193 17.26 0.28 -12.34
C TRP A 193 16.72 0.43 -13.77
N SER A 194 15.42 0.70 -13.93
CA SER A 194 14.81 0.91 -15.23
C SER A 194 15.46 2.10 -15.97
N MET A 195 15.64 3.23 -15.30
CA MET A 195 16.26 4.42 -15.90
C MET A 195 17.70 4.14 -16.38
N GLN A 196 18.51 3.45 -15.58
CA GLN A 196 19.88 3.08 -15.96
C GLN A 196 19.91 2.15 -17.19
N ASN A 197 18.97 1.20 -17.27
CA ASN A 197 18.90 0.25 -18.38
C ASN A 197 18.20 0.82 -19.62
N LEU A 198 17.41 1.90 -19.49
CA LEU A 198 16.81 2.62 -20.60
C LEU A 198 17.82 3.55 -21.30
N VAL A 199 18.74 4.18 -20.56
CA VAL A 199 19.77 5.06 -21.16
C VAL A 199 20.77 4.28 -22.03
N GLY A 200 21.00 2.99 -21.75
CA GLY A 200 21.75 2.10 -22.65
C GLY A 200 21.01 1.72 -23.94
N SER A 201 19.72 2.05 -24.06
CA SER A 201 18.92 1.81 -25.28
C SER A 201 18.74 3.05 -26.16
N THR A 202 19.37 4.17 -25.80
CA THR A 202 19.29 5.42 -26.57
C THR A 202 19.94 5.29 -27.95
N ASP A 203 20.89 4.36 -28.12
CA ASP A 203 21.48 4.02 -29.43
C ASP A 203 20.48 3.31 -30.36
N LEU A 204 19.49 2.58 -29.82
CA LEU A 204 18.46 1.88 -30.60
C LEU A 204 17.35 2.78 -31.16
N TRP A 205 17.23 4.02 -30.66
CA TRP A 205 16.28 4.98 -31.22
C TRP A 205 16.82 5.67 -32.47
N ASN A 206 18.16 5.77 -32.61
CA ASN A 206 18.80 6.26 -33.83
C ASN A 206 18.75 5.21 -34.95
N ASP A 207 18.95 3.93 -34.63
CA ASP A 207 18.87 2.81 -35.60
C ASP A 207 17.46 2.54 -36.17
N LEU A 208 16.41 3.18 -35.63
CA LEU A 208 15.02 3.04 -36.11
C LEU A 208 14.52 4.25 -36.90
N LEU A 209 15.32 5.31 -36.98
CA LEU A 209 15.02 6.53 -37.72
C LEU A 209 15.92 6.76 -38.95
N ASP A 210 16.87 5.85 -39.20
CA ASP A 210 17.62 5.69 -40.46
C ASP A 210 17.11 4.46 -41.24
#